data_AF-A0A0Q5T8Q0-F1
#
_entry.id   AF-A0A0Q5T8Q0-F1
#
_cell.length_a   1.000
_cell.length_b   1.000
_cell.length_c   1.000
_cell.angle_alpha   90.00
_cell.angle_beta   90.00
_cell.angle_gamma   90.00
#
_symmetry.space_group_name_H-M   'P 1'
#
loop_
_entity.id
_entity.type
_entity.pdbx_description
1 polymer ?
#
loop_
_entity_poly.entity_id
_entity_poly.type
_entity_poly.pdbx_seq_one_letter_code
_entity_poly.pdbx_strand_id
1 'polypeptide(L)'
;MSITSSFLYHFTGGKLAAIQGILQTGYRISFSDEIEYFQDQDGSMIKERRAIPMVCFCDLPISQIRSHANFYSTSKSEVFGFGMTRSWAEKNGMNPIIYVSPQSYMMGLFNWINNYLQFQTRKGLIADVFHGNNKSVLESLPHYADFYSTIQQDDYNNNPNVVGAVYPLKDNNFEGMHKDLSRFELFYKPTHGIYHRGADQIPDHPYYFEREWRFIPKNLPRIRVCEEIEIMDDQRNLVKSNYENFLAKRPIYGQLAFSADDIDQIIVDNQESVEALKAYISDPNFKSVCGNSVEAPGEKDRLIAKILAWTAIEKDVH
;
A
#
# COMPACT_ATOMS: atom_id res chain seq x y z
N MET A 1 -20.36 14.52 -17.58
CA MET A 1 -20.00 13.28 -16.87
C MET A 1 -19.40 13.64 -15.53
N SER A 2 -19.83 12.99 -14.45
CA SER A 2 -19.17 13.13 -13.15
C SER A 2 -17.72 12.67 -13.28
N ILE A 3 -16.77 13.50 -12.84
CA ILE A 3 -15.33 13.20 -12.92
C ILE A 3 -14.95 12.20 -11.81
N THR A 4 -15.77 12.04 -10.76
CA THR A 4 -15.49 11.17 -9.61
C THR A 4 -16.64 10.21 -9.34
N SER A 5 -16.33 9.00 -8.88
CA SER A 5 -17.32 8.06 -8.37
C SER A 5 -17.76 8.46 -6.96
N SER A 6 -18.99 8.12 -6.58
CA SER A 6 -19.42 8.19 -5.16
C SER A 6 -18.88 7.02 -4.34
N PHE A 7 -18.21 6.07 -5.02
CA PHE A 7 -17.76 4.79 -4.51
C PHE A 7 -16.29 4.55 -4.84
N LEU A 8 -15.63 3.81 -3.97
CA LEU A 8 -14.28 3.31 -4.20
C LEU A 8 -14.34 1.81 -4.44
N TYR A 9 -13.64 1.34 -5.46
CA TYR A 9 -13.73 -0.04 -5.88
C TYR A 9 -12.50 -0.85 -5.47
N HIS A 10 -12.73 -2.02 -4.88
CA HIS A 10 -11.69 -3.02 -4.66
C HIS A 10 -11.96 -4.23 -5.54
N PHE A 11 -10.94 -4.69 -6.27
CA PHE A 11 -11.03 -5.88 -7.10
C PHE A 11 -10.12 -6.97 -6.57
N THR A 12 -10.62 -8.20 -6.65
CA THR A 12 -9.84 -9.40 -6.36
C THR A 12 -9.98 -10.36 -7.53
N GLY A 13 -8.86 -10.93 -7.96
CA GLY A 13 -8.88 -12.13 -8.78
C GLY A 13 -9.29 -13.33 -7.93
N GLY A 14 -9.89 -14.34 -8.55
CA GLY A 14 -10.21 -15.61 -7.88
C GLY A 14 -11.68 -15.99 -8.06
N LYS A 15 -12.15 -16.95 -7.26
CA LYS A 15 -13.52 -17.49 -7.34
C LYS A 15 -14.45 -16.79 -6.36
N LEU A 16 -15.75 -17.11 -6.45
CA LEU A 16 -16.80 -16.67 -5.52
C LEU A 16 -16.42 -16.76 -4.03
N ALA A 17 -15.61 -17.76 -3.64
CA ALA A 17 -15.09 -17.92 -2.29
C ALA A 17 -14.32 -16.70 -1.76
N ALA A 18 -13.67 -15.90 -2.61
CA ALA A 18 -12.99 -14.67 -2.22
C ALA A 18 -13.98 -13.61 -1.72
N ILE A 19 -15.09 -13.41 -2.45
CA ILE A 19 -16.17 -12.51 -2.05
C ILE A 19 -16.83 -12.98 -0.75
N GLN A 20 -17.09 -14.28 -0.63
CA GLN A 20 -17.64 -14.88 0.59
C GLN A 20 -16.71 -14.63 1.79
N GLY A 21 -15.40 -14.82 1.62
CA GLY A 21 -14.41 -14.55 2.67
C GLY A 21 -14.36 -13.08 3.08
N ILE A 22 -14.43 -12.15 2.11
CA ILE A 22 -14.47 -10.71 2.38
C ILE A 22 -15.77 -10.31 3.12
N LEU A 23 -16.92 -10.87 2.75
CA LEU A 23 -18.18 -10.63 3.48
C LEU A 23 -18.11 -11.15 4.92
N GLN A 24 -17.47 -12.31 5.15
CA GLN A 24 -17.34 -12.90 6.48
C GLN A 24 -16.36 -12.14 7.38
N THR A 25 -15.21 -11.74 6.83
CA THR A 25 -14.04 -11.33 7.62
C THR A 25 -13.54 -9.91 7.32
N GLY A 26 -14.12 -9.21 6.36
CA GLY A 26 -13.65 -7.91 5.89
C GLY A 26 -12.46 -8.03 4.95
N TYR A 27 -11.88 -6.89 4.58
CA TYR A 27 -10.68 -6.89 3.74
C TYR A 27 -9.46 -7.25 4.57
N ARG A 28 -8.80 -8.35 4.19
CA ARG A 28 -7.51 -8.72 4.76
C ARG A 28 -6.44 -7.77 4.24
N ILE A 29 -5.64 -7.22 5.15
CA ILE A 29 -4.47 -6.45 4.77
C ILE A 29 -3.45 -7.37 4.11
N SER A 30 -3.01 -6.97 2.92
CA SER A 30 -2.02 -7.70 2.12
C SER A 30 -0.80 -6.81 1.87
N PHE A 31 0.31 -7.43 1.47
CA PHE A 31 1.51 -6.69 1.08
C PHE A 31 1.42 -6.38 -0.40
N SER A 32 1.31 -5.09 -0.72
CA SER A 32 1.57 -4.60 -2.07
C SER A 32 3.06 -4.41 -2.24
N ASP A 33 3.52 -4.87 -3.39
CA ASP A 33 4.92 -4.85 -3.80
C ASP A 33 5.11 -3.63 -4.70
N GLU A 34 5.53 -2.52 -4.10
CA GLU A 34 5.75 -1.25 -4.79
C GLU A 34 7.23 -1.11 -5.13
N ILE A 35 7.52 -0.69 -6.36
CA ILE A 35 8.88 -0.41 -6.82
C ILE A 35 8.93 1.05 -7.20
N GLU A 36 9.84 1.78 -6.57
CA GLU A 36 10.08 3.19 -6.83
C GLU A 36 11.49 3.36 -7.38
N TYR A 37 11.63 4.33 -8.27
CA TYR A 37 12.90 4.68 -8.88
C TYR A 37 13.22 6.12 -8.51
N PHE A 38 14.35 6.33 -7.89
CA PHE A 38 14.84 7.62 -7.46
C PHE A 38 16.14 7.93 -8.16
N GLN A 39 16.42 9.22 -8.34
CA GLN A 39 17.72 9.66 -8.82
C GLN A 39 18.58 10.03 -7.61
N ASP A 40 19.77 9.43 -7.52
CA ASP A 40 20.76 9.76 -6.51
C ASP A 40 21.50 11.08 -6.85
N GLN A 41 22.28 11.59 -5.91
CA GLN A 41 23.01 12.85 -6.02
C GLN A 41 24.01 12.87 -7.18
N ASP A 42 24.56 11.70 -7.56
CA ASP A 42 25.46 11.54 -8.69
C ASP A 42 24.73 11.35 -10.03
N GLY A 43 23.39 11.37 -10.01
CA GLY A 43 22.54 11.18 -11.17
C GLY A 43 22.21 9.72 -11.49
N SER A 44 22.76 8.75 -10.74
CA SER A 44 22.42 7.33 -10.87
C SER A 44 20.97 7.05 -10.44
N MET A 45 20.39 5.96 -10.95
CA MET A 45 19.02 5.57 -10.60
C MET A 45 19.04 4.50 -9.52
N ILE A 46 18.56 4.85 -8.33
CA ILE A 46 18.31 3.92 -7.23
C ILE A 46 16.95 3.28 -7.43
N LYS A 47 16.88 1.96 -7.25
CA LYS A 47 15.64 1.20 -7.23
C LYS A 47 15.31 0.84 -5.79
N GLU A 48 14.27 1.44 -5.24
CA GLU A 48 13.73 1.04 -3.95
C GLU A 48 12.55 0.10 -4.13
N ARG A 49 12.45 -0.89 -3.24
CA ARG A 49 11.31 -1.80 -3.20
C ARG A 49 10.65 -1.73 -1.83
N ARG A 50 9.35 -1.53 -1.83
CA ARG A 50 8.55 -1.31 -0.63
C ARG A 50 7.44 -2.35 -0.56
N ALA A 51 7.48 -3.15 0.50
CA ALA A 51 6.38 -4.06 0.83
C ALA A 51 5.41 -3.31 1.75
N ILE A 52 4.35 -2.73 1.18
CA ILE A 52 3.39 -1.90 1.92
C ILE A 52 2.23 -2.77 2.41
N PRO A 53 1.99 -2.91 3.73
CA PRO A 53 0.81 -3.57 4.27
C PRO A 53 -0.42 -2.67 4.12
N MET A 54 -1.24 -2.92 3.10
CA MET A 54 -2.37 -2.07 2.78
C MET A 54 -3.58 -2.84 2.23
N VAL A 55 -4.69 -2.13 2.11
CA VAL A 55 -5.80 -2.49 1.23
C VAL A 55 -6.01 -1.31 0.28
N CYS A 56 -6.02 -1.59 -1.02
CA CYS A 56 -6.15 -0.55 -2.04
C CYS A 56 -7.53 -0.58 -2.69
N PHE A 57 -7.99 0.60 -3.05
CA PHE A 57 -9.22 0.82 -3.79
C PHE A 57 -8.95 1.82 -4.91
N CYS A 58 -9.81 1.90 -5.91
CA CYS A 58 -9.70 2.87 -6.99
C CYS A 58 -10.97 3.71 -7.13
N ASP A 59 -10.80 5.02 -7.33
CA ASP A 59 -11.88 5.96 -7.66
C ASP A 59 -11.97 6.08 -9.18
N LEU A 60 -12.49 5.02 -9.82
CA LEU A 60 -12.63 4.97 -11.28
C LEU A 60 -14.09 5.09 -11.71
N PRO A 61 -14.36 5.77 -12.84
CA PRO A 61 -15.65 5.66 -13.50
C PRO A 61 -15.95 4.21 -13.88
N ILE A 62 -17.23 3.81 -13.80
CA ILE A 62 -17.70 2.46 -14.13
C ILE A 62 -17.18 1.94 -15.49
N SER A 63 -17.09 2.83 -16.49
CA SER A 63 -16.59 2.49 -17.83
C SER A 63 -15.13 2.07 -17.89
N GLN A 64 -14.30 2.47 -16.92
CA GLN A 64 -12.86 2.19 -16.86
C GLN A 64 -12.52 1.06 -15.89
N ILE A 65 -13.48 0.71 -15.04
CA ILE A 65 -13.28 -0.28 -13.99
C ILE A 65 -12.92 -1.66 -14.57
N ARG A 66 -13.60 -2.14 -15.62
CA ARG A 66 -13.37 -3.50 -16.13
C ARG A 66 -11.99 -3.63 -16.77
N SER A 67 -11.55 -2.65 -17.56
CA SER A 67 -10.22 -2.65 -18.17
C SER A 67 -9.12 -2.58 -17.10
N HIS A 68 -9.31 -1.75 -16.08
CA HIS A 68 -8.43 -1.68 -14.92
C HIS A 68 -8.37 -3.02 -14.18
N ALA A 69 -9.52 -3.58 -13.78
CA ALA A 69 -9.58 -4.83 -13.02
C ALA A 69 -8.96 -6.02 -13.79
N ASN A 70 -9.16 -6.07 -15.12
CA ASN A 70 -8.51 -7.05 -16.00
C ASN A 70 -6.99 -6.88 -16.10
N PHE A 71 -6.48 -5.66 -15.97
CA PHE A 71 -5.04 -5.42 -15.96
C PHE A 71 -4.40 -6.04 -14.71
N TYR A 72 -4.98 -5.86 -13.53
CA TYR A 72 -4.38 -6.36 -12.27
C TYR A 72 -4.72 -7.80 -11.93
N SER A 73 -5.75 -8.38 -12.54
CA SER A 73 -6.09 -9.78 -12.33
C SER A 73 -5.15 -10.73 -13.08
N THR A 74 -4.78 -11.83 -12.41
CA THR A 74 -4.10 -12.98 -13.05
C THR A 74 -5.04 -13.80 -13.93
N SER A 75 -6.34 -13.78 -13.62
CA SER A 75 -7.42 -14.41 -14.40
C SER A 75 -8.28 -13.32 -15.05
N LYS A 76 -8.19 -13.18 -16.38
CA LYS A 76 -8.99 -12.18 -17.12
C LYS A 76 -10.49 -12.48 -17.16
N SER A 77 -10.88 -13.71 -16.80
CA SER A 77 -12.29 -14.16 -16.82
C SER A 77 -12.97 -14.16 -15.45
N GLU A 78 -12.21 -14.07 -14.35
CA GLU A 78 -12.75 -14.22 -12.98
C GLU A 78 -12.29 -13.05 -12.10
N VAL A 79 -12.87 -11.88 -12.38
CA VAL A 79 -12.60 -10.66 -11.62
C VAL A 79 -13.85 -10.28 -10.85
N PHE A 80 -13.72 -10.25 -9.52
CA PHE A 80 -14.78 -9.90 -8.61
C PHE A 80 -14.43 -8.59 -7.90
N GLY A 81 -15.41 -7.86 -7.40
CA GLY A 81 -15.13 -6.63 -6.68
C GLY A 81 -16.25 -6.13 -5.79
N PHE A 82 -15.92 -5.09 -5.05
CA PHE A 82 -16.84 -4.36 -4.19
C PHE A 82 -16.72 -2.88 -4.49
N GLY A 83 -17.86 -2.21 -4.70
CA GLY A 83 -17.95 -0.76 -4.63
C GLY A 83 -18.34 -0.37 -3.21
N MET A 84 -17.42 0.28 -2.50
CA MET A 84 -17.63 0.76 -1.13
C MET A 84 -17.98 2.24 -1.13
N THR A 85 -18.82 2.66 -0.19
CA THR A 85 -19.14 4.08 -0.03
C THR A 85 -17.90 4.89 0.33
N ARG A 86 -17.76 6.08 -0.26
CA ARG A 86 -16.64 6.98 0.03
C ARG A 86 -16.62 7.42 1.50
N SER A 87 -17.78 7.64 2.10
CA SER A 87 -17.91 8.01 3.52
C SER A 87 -17.36 6.92 4.45
N TRP A 88 -17.57 5.64 4.13
CA TRP A 88 -16.95 4.54 4.87
C TRP A 88 -15.43 4.57 4.75
N ALA A 89 -14.90 4.78 3.55
CA ALA A 89 -13.45 4.84 3.32
C ALA A 89 -12.80 5.99 4.13
N GLU A 90 -13.37 7.19 4.05
CA GLU A 90 -12.89 8.37 4.78
C GLU A 90 -12.98 8.17 6.30
N LYS A 91 -14.09 7.58 6.80
CA LYS A 91 -14.25 7.24 8.22
C LYS A 91 -13.19 6.25 8.71
N ASN A 92 -12.73 5.34 7.86
CA ASN A 92 -11.66 4.39 8.17
C ASN A 92 -10.25 4.99 8.00
N GLY A 93 -10.13 6.27 7.63
CA GLY A 93 -8.85 6.96 7.46
C GLY A 93 -8.12 6.57 6.17
N MET A 94 -8.86 6.13 5.16
CA MET A 94 -8.32 5.96 3.81
C MET A 94 -8.04 7.33 3.18
N ASN A 95 -7.03 7.38 2.32
CA ASN A 95 -6.65 8.60 1.62
C ASN A 95 -6.32 8.28 0.16
N PRO A 96 -6.69 9.14 -0.81
CA PRO A 96 -6.14 9.06 -2.15
C PRO A 96 -4.62 9.21 -2.12
N ILE A 97 -3.95 8.55 -3.05
CA ILE A 97 -2.53 8.75 -3.27
C ILE A 97 -2.29 10.12 -3.88
N ILE A 98 -1.19 10.73 -3.46
CA ILE A 98 -0.63 11.93 -4.03
C ILE A 98 0.29 11.50 -5.16
N TYR A 99 -0.14 11.78 -6.39
CA TYR A 99 0.70 11.58 -7.56
C TYR A 99 1.62 12.77 -7.76
N VAL A 100 2.93 12.52 -7.87
CA VAL A 100 3.92 13.57 -8.11
C VAL A 100 4.60 13.33 -9.44
N SER A 101 4.67 14.37 -10.27
CA SER A 101 5.43 14.30 -11.50
C SER A 101 6.93 14.18 -11.15
N PRO A 102 7.67 13.23 -11.73
CA PRO A 102 9.07 12.99 -11.36
C PRO A 102 9.99 14.20 -11.57
N GLN A 103 9.67 15.10 -12.51
CA GLN A 103 10.45 16.31 -12.78
C GLN A 103 9.91 17.56 -12.07
N SER A 104 8.90 17.41 -11.20
CA SER A 104 8.31 18.54 -10.50
C SER A 104 9.18 19.04 -9.34
N TYR A 105 9.01 20.32 -8.99
CA TYR A 105 9.61 20.88 -7.77
C TYR A 105 9.22 20.10 -6.51
N MET A 106 8.01 19.54 -6.46
CA MET A 106 7.55 18.73 -5.34
C MET A 106 8.39 17.45 -5.18
N MET A 107 8.75 16.78 -6.28
CA MET A 107 9.68 15.65 -6.23
C MET A 107 11.06 16.09 -5.73
N GLY A 108 11.59 17.20 -6.25
CA GLY A 108 12.88 17.73 -5.81
C GLY A 108 12.90 18.05 -4.31
N LEU A 109 11.84 18.65 -3.78
CA LEU A 109 11.69 18.94 -2.35
C LEU A 109 11.60 17.65 -1.52
N PHE A 110 10.82 16.66 -1.98
CA PHE A 110 10.68 15.38 -1.30
C PHE A 110 12.04 14.66 -1.17
N ASN A 111 12.77 14.54 -2.27
CA ASN A 111 14.11 13.94 -2.27
C ASN A 111 15.08 14.68 -1.34
N TRP A 112 15.02 16.02 -1.32
CA TRP A 112 15.85 16.83 -0.43
C TRP A 112 15.54 16.57 1.05
N ILE A 113 14.26 16.56 1.43
CA ILE A 113 13.83 16.27 2.81
C ILE A 113 14.29 14.87 3.23
N ASN A 114 14.08 13.88 2.37
CA ASN A 114 14.46 12.49 2.66
C ASN A 114 15.97 12.33 2.84
N ASN A 115 16.76 12.87 1.91
CA ASN A 115 18.21 12.86 2.00
C ASN A 115 18.70 13.54 3.28
N TYR A 116 18.11 14.69 3.63
CA TYR A 116 18.45 15.40 4.86
C TYR A 116 18.18 14.55 6.10
N LEU A 117 17.02 13.88 6.19
CA LEU A 117 16.65 13.09 7.37
C LEU A 117 17.44 11.79 7.48
N GLN A 118 17.69 11.11 6.37
CA GLN A 118 18.57 9.96 6.34
C GLN A 118 19.97 10.35 6.83
N PHE A 119 20.48 11.50 6.37
CA PHE A 119 21.76 12.02 6.82
C PHE A 119 21.80 12.33 8.33
N GLN A 120 20.77 12.98 8.88
CA GLN A 120 20.70 13.22 10.33
C GLN A 120 20.63 11.92 11.14
N THR A 121 19.87 10.93 10.65
CA THR A 121 19.77 9.61 11.30
C THR A 121 21.12 8.88 11.28
N ARG A 122 21.82 8.90 10.15
CA ARG A 122 23.17 8.33 10.01
C ARG A 122 24.19 9.05 10.90
N LYS A 123 24.12 10.38 10.99
CA LYS A 123 24.97 11.18 11.89
C LYS A 123 24.78 10.80 13.36
N GLY A 124 23.53 10.63 13.81
CA GLY A 124 23.24 10.15 15.17
C GLY A 124 23.83 8.76 15.43
N LEU A 125 23.68 7.85 14.47
CA LEU A 125 24.26 6.50 14.54
C LEU A 125 25.79 6.54 14.62
N ILE A 126 26.44 7.32 13.76
CA ILE A 126 27.89 7.50 13.73
C ILE A 126 28.39 8.13 15.04
N ALA A 127 27.68 9.12 15.58
CA ALA A 127 28.00 9.70 16.87
C ALA A 127 27.90 8.65 18.00
N ASP A 128 26.85 7.82 18.01
CA ASP A 128 26.71 6.72 18.98
C ASP A 128 27.81 5.66 18.84
N VAL A 129 28.24 5.36 17.61
CA VAL A 129 29.38 4.49 17.30
C VAL A 129 30.66 5.04 17.92
N PHE A 130 30.97 6.32 17.70
CA PHE A 130 32.19 6.96 18.20
C PHE A 130 32.16 7.23 19.71
N HIS A 131 30.98 7.49 20.28
CA HIS A 131 30.80 7.70 21.72
C HIS A 131 30.61 6.41 22.52
N GLY A 132 30.55 5.24 21.85
CA GLY A 132 30.51 3.93 22.48
C GLY A 132 29.19 3.57 23.16
N ASN A 133 28.15 4.42 23.03
CA ASN A 133 26.90 4.29 23.79
C ASN A 133 26.05 3.07 23.37
N ASN A 134 26.26 2.52 22.17
CA ASN A 134 25.51 1.37 21.64
C ASN A 134 26.40 0.36 20.88
N LYS A 135 27.72 0.34 21.17
CA LYS A 135 28.74 -0.39 20.40
C LYS A 135 28.40 -1.87 20.15
N SER A 136 27.88 -2.57 21.17
CA SER A 136 27.54 -4.00 21.07
C SER A 136 26.35 -4.29 20.16
N VAL A 137 25.38 -3.38 20.06
CA VAL A 137 24.23 -3.50 19.15
C VAL A 137 24.68 -3.26 17.71
N LEU A 138 25.57 -2.30 17.51
CA LEU A 138 26.08 -1.91 16.20
C LEU A 138 27.04 -2.95 15.62
N GLU A 139 27.93 -3.53 16.45
CA GLU A 139 28.79 -4.67 16.08
C GLU A 139 28.01 -5.92 15.64
N SER A 140 26.72 -6.02 16.01
CA SER A 140 25.85 -7.12 15.60
C SER A 140 25.16 -6.91 14.25
N LEU A 141 25.26 -5.72 13.66
CA LEU A 141 24.65 -5.43 12.35
C LEU A 141 25.50 -6.05 11.21
N PRO A 142 24.86 -6.68 10.22
CA PRO A 142 25.56 -7.10 9.00
C PRO A 142 26.25 -5.89 8.36
N HIS A 143 27.50 -6.06 7.91
CA HIS A 143 28.34 -5.02 7.30
C HIS A 143 28.85 -3.90 8.22
N TYR A 144 28.71 -4.03 9.55
CA TYR A 144 29.30 -3.05 10.48
C TYR A 144 30.82 -2.87 10.29
N ALA A 145 31.56 -3.96 10.04
CA ALA A 145 33.00 -3.90 9.81
C ALA A 145 33.36 -3.12 8.52
N ASP A 146 32.55 -3.26 7.47
CA ASP A 146 32.72 -2.55 6.20
C ASP A 146 32.36 -1.07 6.35
N PHE A 147 31.28 -0.76 7.08
CA PHE A 147 30.87 0.60 7.40
C PHE A 147 31.87 1.32 8.32
N TYR A 148 32.41 0.63 9.33
CA TYR A 148 33.36 1.22 10.28
C TYR A 148 34.74 1.44 9.64
N SER A 149 35.16 0.56 8.73
CA SER A 149 36.46 0.68 8.05
C SER A 149 36.50 1.77 6.98
N THR A 150 35.33 2.24 6.52
CA THR A 150 35.20 3.30 5.51
C THR A 150 35.07 4.70 6.10
N ILE A 151 34.86 4.85 7.42
CA ILE A 151 34.74 6.15 8.09
C ILE A 151 35.97 6.41 8.95
N GLN A 152 36.81 7.37 8.58
CA GLN A 152 37.88 7.87 9.46
C GLN A 152 37.35 8.98 10.38
N GLN A 153 37.85 9.03 11.62
CA GLN A 153 37.44 10.01 12.64
C GLN A 153 37.67 11.48 12.18
N ASP A 154 38.59 11.67 11.23
CA ASP A 154 38.91 12.98 10.64
C ASP A 154 37.89 13.44 9.57
N ASP A 155 37.20 12.50 8.89
CA ASP A 155 36.18 12.81 7.86
C ASP A 155 34.91 13.42 8.48
N TYR A 156 34.57 13.03 9.72
CA TYR A 156 33.44 13.54 10.48
C TYR A 156 33.56 15.05 10.78
N ASN A 157 34.79 15.54 10.98
CA ASN A 157 35.04 16.92 11.40
C ASN A 157 35.34 17.88 10.25
N ASN A 158 35.87 17.40 9.11
CA ASN A 158 36.56 18.27 8.14
C ASN A 158 36.06 18.24 6.69
N ASN A 159 35.06 17.43 6.31
CA ASN A 159 34.62 17.33 4.91
C ASN A 159 33.23 17.94 4.63
N PRO A 160 33.13 19.24 4.30
CA PRO A 160 31.86 19.92 4.03
C PRO A 160 31.10 19.40 2.79
N ASN A 161 31.73 18.59 1.92
CA ASN A 161 31.02 17.92 0.82
C ASN A 161 30.33 16.60 1.26
N VAL A 162 30.60 16.13 2.49
CA VAL A 162 29.79 15.13 3.21
C VAL A 162 28.73 15.85 4.08
N VAL A 163 28.75 17.18 4.15
CA VAL A 163 27.90 18.00 5.03
C VAL A 163 27.08 18.98 4.19
N GLY A 164 25.98 18.48 3.62
CA GLY A 164 24.92 19.34 3.11
C GLY A 164 24.26 20.14 4.25
N ALA A 165 24.56 21.44 4.28
CA ALA A 165 23.87 22.55 4.97
C ALA A 165 23.26 22.26 6.36
N VAL A 166 23.97 22.67 7.42
CA VAL A 166 23.44 22.74 8.80
C VAL A 166 22.66 24.05 8.97
N TYR A 167 21.33 23.97 9.08
CA TYR A 167 20.51 25.00 9.73
C TYR A 167 20.21 24.55 11.17
N PRO A 168 20.39 25.40 12.19
CA PRO A 168 20.06 25.03 13.56
C PRO A 168 18.55 25.16 13.77
N LEU A 169 17.83 24.03 13.71
CA LEU A 169 16.50 23.94 14.28
C LEU A 169 16.61 23.32 15.68
N LYS A 170 16.11 24.06 16.66
CA LYS A 170 15.96 23.61 18.05
C LYS A 170 14.83 22.59 18.08
N ASP A 171 15.15 21.30 18.10
CA ASP A 171 14.52 20.23 18.91
C ASP A 171 14.91 18.84 18.37
N ASN A 172 15.50 18.01 19.23
CA ASN A 172 16.24 16.78 18.90
C ASN A 172 15.38 15.51 18.86
N ASN A 173 14.26 15.47 18.12
CA ASN A 173 13.50 14.23 17.93
C ASN A 173 13.40 13.79 16.46
N PHE A 174 14.57 13.74 15.79
CA PHE A 174 14.69 13.41 14.37
C PHE A 174 14.26 11.97 14.03
N GLU A 175 14.42 11.01 14.94
CA GLU A 175 13.96 9.63 14.73
C GLU A 175 12.42 9.55 14.64
N GLY A 176 11.72 10.36 15.44
CA GLY A 176 10.27 10.53 15.35
C GLY A 176 9.83 11.17 14.02
N MET A 177 10.52 12.22 13.58
CA MET A 177 10.22 12.89 12.30
C MET A 177 10.45 12.00 11.08
N HIS A 178 11.55 11.24 11.05
CA HIS A 178 11.80 10.27 9.97
C HIS A 178 10.71 9.21 9.92
N LYS A 179 10.23 8.74 11.07
CA LYS A 179 9.12 7.79 11.15
C LYS A 179 7.81 8.37 10.61
N ASP A 180 7.52 9.63 10.91
CA ASP A 180 6.29 10.27 10.44
C ASP A 180 6.34 10.60 8.94
N LEU A 181 7.50 10.98 8.41
CA LEU A 181 7.68 11.19 6.97
C LEU A 181 7.65 9.88 6.19
N SER A 182 8.31 8.82 6.67
CA SER A 182 8.24 7.49 6.03
C SER A 182 6.80 6.96 5.89
N ARG A 183 5.87 7.40 6.76
CA ARG A 183 4.43 7.09 6.62
C ARG A 183 3.74 7.90 5.53
N PHE A 184 4.12 9.15 5.35
CA PHE A 184 3.60 9.98 4.27
C PHE A 184 3.99 9.41 2.90
N GLU A 185 5.19 8.85 2.77
CA GLU A 185 5.67 8.23 1.53
C GLU A 185 4.80 7.04 1.09
N LEU A 186 4.13 6.37 2.03
CA LEU A 186 3.21 5.28 1.70
C LEU A 186 1.94 5.76 0.98
N PHE A 187 1.70 7.07 0.90
CA PHE A 187 0.60 7.68 0.16
C PHE A 187 1.10 8.47 -1.05
N TYR A 188 2.33 8.20 -1.49
CA TYR A 188 2.97 8.83 -2.62
C TYR A 188 3.18 7.80 -3.75
N LYS A 189 3.01 8.23 -5.01
CA LYS A 189 3.44 7.50 -6.22
C LYS A 189 3.86 8.49 -7.32
N PRO A 190 4.80 8.13 -8.20
CA PRO A 190 5.07 8.93 -9.39
C PRO A 190 3.85 8.93 -10.32
N THR A 191 3.68 9.97 -11.14
CA THR A 191 2.57 10.02 -12.13
C THR A 191 2.66 8.92 -13.19
N HIS A 192 3.89 8.52 -13.56
CA HIS A 192 4.20 7.44 -14.49
C HIS A 192 5.49 6.72 -14.05
N GLY A 193 5.70 5.48 -14.46
CA GLY A 193 6.94 4.75 -14.18
C GLY A 193 6.98 3.35 -14.76
N ILE A 194 7.86 2.49 -14.24
CA ILE A 194 7.99 1.11 -14.71
C ILE A 194 7.10 0.22 -13.84
N TYR A 195 6.08 -0.38 -14.45
CA TYR A 195 5.23 -1.37 -13.79
C TYR A 195 5.82 -2.77 -13.94
N HIS A 196 5.89 -3.52 -12.85
CA HIS A 196 6.45 -4.88 -12.83
C HIS A 196 5.33 -5.92 -12.74
N ARG A 197 5.31 -6.88 -13.67
CA ARG A 197 4.37 -8.01 -13.69
C ARG A 197 5.15 -9.32 -13.72
N GLY A 198 5.43 -9.88 -12.54
CA GLY A 198 6.33 -11.02 -12.47
C GLY A 198 7.72 -10.63 -12.97
N ALA A 199 8.20 -11.29 -14.01
CA ALA A 199 9.47 -10.95 -14.66
C ALA A 199 9.35 -9.82 -15.70
N ASP A 200 8.13 -9.48 -16.13
CA ASP A 200 7.91 -8.49 -17.19
C ASP A 200 7.96 -7.06 -16.63
N GLN A 201 8.56 -6.16 -17.40
CA GLN A 201 8.58 -4.72 -17.13
C GLN A 201 7.79 -3.97 -18.20
N ILE A 202 6.81 -3.19 -17.77
CA ILE A 202 6.00 -2.34 -18.63
C ILE A 202 6.49 -0.89 -18.41
N PRO A 203 7.24 -0.32 -19.36
CA PRO A 203 7.71 1.04 -19.27
C PRO A 203 6.56 2.04 -19.42
N ASP A 204 6.73 3.23 -18.84
CA ASP A 204 5.81 4.37 -18.95
C ASP A 204 4.35 4.05 -18.56
N HIS A 205 4.17 3.22 -17.53
CA HIS A 205 2.86 2.91 -16.98
C HIS A 205 2.28 4.14 -16.24
N PRO A 206 1.08 4.61 -16.60
CA PRO A 206 0.49 5.83 -16.06
C PRO A 206 -0.23 5.59 -14.72
N TYR A 207 0.53 5.47 -13.62
CA TYR A 207 -0.01 5.28 -12.26
C TYR A 207 -1.11 6.29 -11.89
N TYR A 208 -1.02 7.53 -12.39
CA TYR A 208 -2.04 8.56 -12.17
C TYR A 208 -3.47 8.11 -12.51
N PHE A 209 -3.62 7.27 -13.55
CA PHE A 209 -4.94 6.76 -13.96
C PHE A 209 -5.46 5.64 -13.08
N GLU A 210 -4.68 5.12 -12.13
CA GLU A 210 -5.17 4.16 -11.14
C GLU A 210 -6.12 4.81 -10.14
N ARG A 211 -5.98 6.12 -9.90
CA ARG A 211 -6.76 6.90 -8.94
C ARG A 211 -6.89 6.17 -7.59
N GLU A 212 -5.76 5.67 -7.13
CA GLU A 212 -5.66 4.74 -6.01
C GLU A 212 -5.94 5.46 -4.68
N TRP A 213 -6.66 4.76 -3.82
CA TRP A 213 -6.85 5.07 -2.41
C TRP A 213 -6.26 3.94 -1.57
N ARG A 214 -5.51 4.29 -0.54
CA ARG A 214 -4.88 3.32 0.36
C ARG A 214 -5.52 3.37 1.73
N PHE A 215 -5.81 2.20 2.27
CA PHE A 215 -5.94 1.99 3.71
C PHE A 215 -4.63 1.41 4.23
N ILE A 216 -4.04 2.07 5.22
CA ILE A 216 -2.82 1.59 5.89
C ILE A 216 -3.09 1.51 7.39
N PRO A 217 -2.88 0.36 8.04
CA PRO A 217 -3.15 0.22 9.47
C PRO A 217 -2.40 1.24 10.33
N LYS A 218 -3.14 1.82 11.28
CA LYS A 218 -2.56 2.69 12.32
C LYS A 218 -1.65 1.82 13.19
N ASN A 219 -0.48 2.35 13.56
CA ASN A 219 0.48 1.69 14.45
C ASN A 219 1.23 0.47 13.88
N LEU A 220 1.34 0.34 12.55
CA LEU A 220 2.35 -0.56 12.00
C LEU A 220 3.72 -0.30 12.68
N PRO A 221 4.37 -1.31 13.26
CA PRO A 221 5.78 -1.15 13.63
C PRO A 221 6.54 -0.83 12.35
N ARG A 222 7.67 -0.12 12.49
CA ARG A 222 8.54 0.36 11.41
C ARG A 222 8.36 -0.52 10.17
N ILE A 223 7.65 0.00 9.16
CA ILE A 223 7.57 -0.69 7.88
C ILE A 223 9.03 -0.73 7.45
N ARG A 224 9.60 -1.92 7.35
CA ARG A 224 10.91 -2.05 6.71
C ARG A 224 10.64 -1.72 5.25
N VAL A 225 10.80 -0.44 4.91
CA VAL A 225 11.20 -0.06 3.56
C VAL A 225 12.50 -0.83 3.36
N CYS A 226 12.50 -1.74 2.40
CA CYS A 226 13.72 -2.39 1.98
C CYS A 226 14.49 -1.36 1.16
N GLU A 227 15.16 -0.45 1.88
CA GLU A 227 16.21 0.38 1.32
C GLU A 227 17.34 -0.58 0.96
N GLU A 228 17.69 -0.61 -0.32
CA GLU A 228 18.88 -1.25 -0.90
C GLU A 228 19.50 -2.40 -0.10
N ILE A 229 19.02 -3.59 -0.39
CA ILE A 229 19.94 -4.70 -0.65
C ILE A 229 19.50 -5.20 -2.03
N GLU A 230 20.41 -5.66 -2.88
CA GLU A 230 20.05 -6.55 -3.97
C GLU A 230 19.35 -7.76 -3.33
N ILE A 231 18.05 -7.64 -3.08
CA ILE A 231 17.23 -8.68 -2.48
C ILE A 231 17.11 -9.71 -3.61
N MET A 232 18.02 -10.67 -3.59
CA MET A 232 17.83 -11.96 -4.22
C MET A 232 16.40 -12.43 -3.91
N ASP A 233 15.71 -13.03 -4.88
CA ASP A 233 14.28 -13.38 -4.77
C ASP A 233 13.93 -14.25 -3.54
N ASP A 234 14.91 -14.91 -2.93
CA ASP A 234 14.78 -15.68 -1.69
C ASP A 234 14.49 -14.80 -0.46
N GLN A 235 15.15 -13.64 -0.33
CA GLN A 235 14.92 -12.69 0.74
C GLN A 235 13.53 -12.01 0.63
N ARG A 236 13.02 -11.85 -0.60
CA ARG A 236 11.66 -11.33 -0.85
C ARG A 236 10.58 -12.20 -0.21
N ASN A 237 10.62 -13.50 -0.50
CA ASN A 237 9.63 -14.45 0.02
C ASN A 237 9.75 -14.55 1.55
N LEU A 238 10.96 -14.44 2.08
CA LEU A 238 11.21 -14.42 3.52
C LEU A 238 10.61 -13.18 4.21
N VAL A 239 10.84 -11.97 3.68
CA VAL A 239 10.27 -10.72 4.22
C VAL A 239 8.74 -10.78 4.18
N LYS A 240 8.16 -11.16 3.03
CA LYS A 240 6.71 -11.32 2.88
C LYS A 240 6.16 -12.32 3.91
N SER A 241 6.76 -13.50 4.02
CA SER A 241 6.33 -14.55 4.94
C SER A 241 6.45 -14.11 6.41
N ASN A 242 7.54 -13.47 6.80
CA ASN A 242 7.76 -12.96 8.16
C ASN A 242 6.72 -11.93 8.55
N TYR A 243 6.36 -11.05 7.63
CA TYR A 243 5.35 -10.03 7.87
C TYR A 243 3.92 -10.57 7.83
N GLU A 244 3.59 -11.50 6.93
CA GLU A 244 2.31 -12.22 6.96
C GLU A 244 2.13 -12.97 8.29
N ASN A 245 3.19 -13.62 8.78
CA ASN A 245 3.22 -14.23 10.11
C ASN A 245 3.07 -13.19 11.23
N PHE A 246 3.68 -12.00 11.08
CA PHE A 246 3.54 -10.90 12.04
C PHE A 246 2.09 -10.41 12.15
N LEU A 247 1.40 -10.24 11.01
CA LEU A 247 -0.01 -9.82 10.95
C LEU A 247 -0.95 -10.91 11.45
N ALA A 248 -0.72 -12.17 11.07
CA ALA A 248 -1.51 -13.30 11.55
C ALA A 248 -1.50 -13.42 13.08
N LYS A 249 -0.36 -13.08 13.71
CA LYS A 249 -0.20 -13.04 15.17
C LYS A 249 -0.80 -11.79 15.83
N ARG A 250 -1.24 -10.80 15.06
CA ARG A 250 -1.78 -9.52 15.57
C ARG A 250 -3.08 -9.14 14.85
N PRO A 251 -4.20 -9.73 15.27
CA PRO A 251 -5.51 -9.48 14.67
C PRO A 251 -5.92 -8.01 14.64
N ILE A 252 -5.37 -7.18 15.54
CA ILE A 252 -5.61 -5.72 15.58
C ILE A 252 -5.17 -5.01 14.28
N TYR A 253 -4.28 -5.63 13.50
CA TYR A 253 -3.84 -5.15 12.19
C TYR A 253 -4.40 -6.00 11.05
N GLY A 254 -5.39 -6.86 11.30
CA GLY A 254 -5.70 -7.98 10.41
C GLY A 254 -6.75 -7.69 9.35
N GLN A 255 -7.74 -6.84 9.66
CA GLN A 255 -8.96 -6.74 8.85
C GLN A 255 -9.53 -5.32 8.86
N LEU A 256 -9.87 -4.83 7.67
CA LEU A 256 -10.66 -3.63 7.48
C LEU A 256 -12.13 -4.05 7.34
N ALA A 257 -12.86 -3.90 8.45
CA ALA A 257 -14.25 -4.33 8.58
C ALA A 257 -15.25 -3.30 8.02
N PHE A 258 -16.43 -3.79 7.64
CA PHE A 258 -17.53 -2.99 7.13
C PHE A 258 -18.88 -3.64 7.46
N SER A 259 -19.94 -2.85 7.32
CA SER A 259 -21.33 -3.30 7.41
C SER A 259 -21.95 -3.45 6.02
N ALA A 260 -23.14 -4.07 5.95
CA ALA A 260 -23.87 -4.20 4.69
C ALA A 260 -24.24 -2.83 4.07
N ASP A 261 -24.40 -1.79 4.89
CA ASP A 261 -24.73 -0.42 4.45
C ASP A 261 -23.54 0.29 3.80
N ASP A 262 -22.32 -0.09 4.15
CA ASP A 262 -21.10 0.50 3.60
C ASP A 262 -20.81 0.03 2.17
N ILE A 263 -21.46 -1.07 1.74
CA ILE A 263 -21.36 -1.64 0.39
C ILE A 263 -22.40 -0.96 -0.49
N ASP A 264 -21.99 -0.45 -1.64
CA ASP A 264 -22.90 0.01 -2.68
C ASP A 264 -23.15 -1.10 -3.71
N GLN A 265 -22.08 -1.77 -4.14
CA GLN A 265 -22.10 -2.77 -5.20
C GLN A 265 -21.24 -3.97 -4.87
N ILE A 266 -21.70 -5.17 -5.25
CA ILE A 266 -20.89 -6.38 -5.30
C ILE A 266 -20.84 -6.82 -6.76
N ILE A 267 -19.66 -6.71 -7.35
CA ILE A 267 -19.46 -7.02 -8.76
C ILE A 267 -18.96 -8.45 -8.89
N VAL A 268 -19.68 -9.24 -9.68
CA VAL A 268 -19.35 -10.63 -10.01
C VAL A 268 -19.16 -10.80 -11.51
N ASP A 269 -18.56 -11.91 -11.91
CA ASP A 269 -18.16 -12.15 -13.28
C ASP A 269 -19.35 -12.37 -14.24
N ASN A 270 -20.35 -13.15 -13.81
CA ASN A 270 -21.44 -13.60 -14.66
C ASN A 270 -22.74 -13.85 -13.85
N GLN A 271 -23.83 -14.18 -14.54
CA GLN A 271 -25.14 -14.40 -13.91
C GLN A 271 -25.19 -15.65 -13.02
N GLU A 272 -24.42 -16.70 -13.32
CA GLU A 272 -24.33 -17.89 -12.46
C GLU A 272 -23.74 -17.51 -11.09
N SER A 273 -22.69 -16.70 -11.07
CA SER A 273 -22.11 -16.16 -9.83
C SER A 273 -23.05 -15.25 -9.07
N VAL A 274 -23.94 -14.51 -9.76
CA VAL A 274 -25.01 -13.74 -9.11
C VAL A 274 -25.91 -14.68 -8.33
N GLU A 275 -26.43 -15.72 -8.97
CA GLU A 275 -27.36 -16.66 -8.32
C GLU A 275 -26.68 -17.46 -7.20
N ALA A 276 -25.42 -17.86 -7.40
CA ALA A 276 -24.64 -18.54 -6.37
C ALA A 276 -24.40 -17.65 -5.13
N LEU A 277 -24.09 -16.37 -5.33
CA LEU A 277 -23.91 -15.42 -4.22
C LEU A 277 -25.23 -15.12 -3.51
N LYS A 278 -26.34 -15.00 -4.25
CA LYS A 278 -27.69 -14.86 -3.67
C LYS A 278 -28.03 -16.04 -2.79
N ALA A 279 -27.82 -17.27 -3.28
CA ALA A 279 -28.07 -18.49 -2.51
C ALA A 279 -27.24 -18.50 -1.22
N TYR A 280 -25.97 -18.09 -1.30
CA TYR A 280 -25.09 -17.98 -0.14
C TYR A 280 -25.58 -16.96 0.91
N ILE A 281 -26.00 -15.76 0.50
CA ILE A 281 -26.50 -14.73 1.44
C ILE A 281 -27.86 -15.13 2.04
N SER A 282 -28.72 -15.78 1.26
CA SER A 282 -30.02 -16.28 1.71
C SER A 282 -29.90 -17.45 2.69
N ASP A 283 -28.76 -18.15 2.74
CA ASP A 283 -28.54 -19.27 3.66
C ASP A 283 -28.79 -18.86 5.13
N PRO A 284 -29.55 -19.64 5.93
CA PRO A 284 -29.81 -19.34 7.33
C PRO A 284 -28.55 -19.20 8.21
N ASN A 285 -27.42 -19.77 7.79
CA ASN A 285 -26.14 -19.66 8.48
C ASN A 285 -25.40 -18.35 8.17
N PHE A 286 -25.77 -17.64 7.09
CA PHE A 286 -25.26 -16.31 6.83
C PHE A 286 -25.96 -15.30 7.73
N LYS A 287 -25.35 -14.97 8.88
CA LYS A 287 -25.97 -14.12 9.91
C LYS A 287 -25.40 -12.71 10.00
N SER A 288 -24.20 -12.50 9.47
CA SER A 288 -23.49 -11.23 9.64
C SER A 288 -22.53 -10.93 8.51
N VAL A 289 -22.28 -9.64 8.27
CA VAL A 289 -21.20 -9.11 7.45
C VAL A 289 -20.14 -8.51 8.37
N CYS A 290 -18.91 -9.05 8.36
CA CYS A 290 -17.82 -8.67 9.27
C CYS A 290 -18.23 -8.61 10.75
N GLY A 291 -19.12 -9.52 11.19
CA GLY A 291 -19.67 -9.53 12.56
C GLY A 291 -20.87 -8.60 12.81
N ASN A 292 -21.23 -7.74 11.86
CA ASN A 292 -22.45 -6.93 11.92
C ASN A 292 -23.66 -7.74 11.47
N SER A 293 -24.68 -7.90 12.32
CA SER A 293 -25.86 -8.73 12.03
C SER A 293 -26.63 -8.22 10.81
N VAL A 294 -27.11 -9.16 9.99
CA VAL A 294 -28.02 -8.93 8.85
C VAL A 294 -29.29 -9.78 8.96
N GLU A 295 -29.66 -10.18 10.19
CA GLU A 295 -30.82 -11.04 10.44
C GLU A 295 -32.14 -10.25 10.52
N ALA A 296 -32.08 -8.92 10.59
CA ALA A 296 -33.29 -8.11 10.58
C ALA A 296 -34.04 -8.24 9.23
N PRO A 297 -35.39 -8.18 9.22
CA PRO A 297 -36.17 -8.35 8.01
C PRO A 297 -35.71 -7.41 6.87
N GLY A 298 -35.44 -7.98 5.69
CA GLY A 298 -35.04 -7.25 4.49
C GLY A 298 -33.58 -6.79 4.43
N GLU A 299 -32.74 -7.02 5.45
CA GLU A 299 -31.30 -6.73 5.39
C GLU A 299 -30.59 -7.57 4.31
N LYS A 300 -30.81 -8.89 4.33
CA LYS A 300 -30.27 -9.80 3.30
C LYS A 300 -30.74 -9.44 1.90
N ASP A 301 -32.01 -9.09 1.75
CA ASP A 301 -32.59 -8.73 0.45
C ASP A 301 -31.97 -7.43 -0.09
N ARG A 302 -31.73 -6.44 0.80
CA ARG A 302 -31.01 -5.21 0.43
C ARG A 302 -29.58 -5.49 0.02
N LEU A 303 -28.87 -6.40 0.69
CA LEU A 303 -27.53 -6.80 0.30
C LEU A 303 -27.53 -7.54 -1.06
N ILE A 304 -28.49 -8.44 -1.27
CA ILE A 304 -28.68 -9.17 -2.53
C ILE A 304 -28.94 -8.22 -3.69
N ALA A 305 -29.72 -7.16 -3.48
CA ALA A 305 -30.03 -6.17 -4.51
C ALA A 305 -28.80 -5.40 -5.01
N LYS A 306 -27.68 -5.44 -4.28
CA LYS A 306 -26.41 -4.79 -4.64
C LYS A 306 -25.52 -5.64 -5.54
N ILE A 307 -25.91 -6.88 -5.84
CA ILE A 307 -25.10 -7.81 -6.65
C ILE A 307 -25.30 -7.53 -8.14
N LEU A 308 -24.21 -7.29 -8.87
CA LEU A 308 -24.20 -6.96 -10.29
C LEU A 308 -23.19 -7.84 -11.04
N ALA A 309 -23.57 -8.36 -12.20
CA ALA A 309 -22.64 -9.01 -13.12
C ALA A 309 -21.97 -7.99 -14.05
N TRP A 310 -20.72 -8.22 -14.47
CA TRP A 310 -20.05 -7.37 -15.47
C TRP A 310 -20.86 -7.16 -16.75
N THR A 311 -21.60 -8.19 -17.18
CA THR A 311 -22.43 -8.15 -18.39
C THR A 311 -23.60 -7.16 -18.29
N ALA A 312 -24.05 -6.85 -17.07
CA ALA A 312 -25.04 -5.81 -16.85
C ALA A 312 -24.39 -4.42 -16.94
N ILE A 313 -23.20 -4.27 -16.34
CA ILE A 313 -22.43 -3.02 -16.34
C ILE A 313 -22.07 -2.57 -17.77
N GLU A 314 -21.70 -3.48 -18.65
CA GLU A 314 -21.33 -3.14 -20.04
C GLU A 314 -22.50 -2.63 -20.89
N LYS A 315 -23.72 -3.07 -20.60
CA LYS A 315 -24.91 -2.63 -21.35
C LYS A 315 -25.30 -1.20 -21.02
N ASP A 316 -24.96 -0.72 -19.83
CA ASP A 316 -25.32 0.61 -19.33
C ASP A 316 -24.27 1.69 -19.67
N VAL A 317 -23.10 1.29 -20.19
CA VAL A 317 -21.98 2.19 -20.53
C VAL A 317 -22.00 2.60 -22.02
N HIS A 318 -22.88 2.02 -22.83
CA HIS A 318 -23.04 2.30 -24.27
C HIS A 318 -24.31 3.08 -24.58
#